data_AF-A0A6G5R3T8-F1
#
_entry.id   AF-A0A6G5R3T8-F1
#
_cell.length_a   1.000
_cell.length_b   1.000
_cell.length_c   1.000
_cell.angle_alpha   90.00
_cell.angle_beta   90.00
_cell.angle_gamma   90.00
#
_symmetry.space_group_name_H-M   'P 1'
#
loop_
_entity.id
_entity.type
_entity.pdbx_description
1 polymer ?
#
loop_
_entity_poly.entity_id
_entity_poly.type
_entity_poly.pdbx_seq_one_letter_code
_entity_poly.pdbx_strand_id
1 'polypeptide(L)'
;MLKMSNGSSFILSVIAIFFTSINFLYLLSKDRLLKAENERKECLSVLKECFSKAINRVNINYTELNSNVENLCYLSIIRINNIENELKKFILSLNDFKYEIIGEEAFASDYKILIEKIYDAEIPFMEYAEGHWGFLNFKNKIKGCFEKIKKKIFNK
;
A
#
# COMPACT_ATOMS: atom_id res chain seq x y z
N MET A 1 4.54 -32.13 47.29
CA MET A 1 5.89 -31.96 46.73
C MET A 1 5.80 -32.05 45.21
N LEU A 2 5.83 -30.91 44.51
CA LEU A 2 6.22 -30.74 43.10
C LEU A 2 6.31 -29.22 42.88
N LYS A 3 7.47 -28.63 43.22
CA LYS A 3 7.82 -27.27 42.82
C LYS A 3 7.99 -27.31 41.30
N MET A 4 6.94 -27.01 40.54
CA MET A 4 7.10 -26.74 39.12
C MET A 4 8.08 -25.58 38.98
N SER A 5 9.18 -25.85 38.28
CA SER A 5 10.21 -24.88 37.95
C SER A 5 9.56 -23.66 37.28
N ASN A 6 9.60 -22.50 37.95
CA ASN A 6 9.17 -21.22 37.39
C ASN A 6 9.90 -20.85 36.08
N GLY A 7 10.98 -21.55 35.72
CA GLY A 7 11.72 -21.38 34.47
C GLY A 7 11.04 -21.98 33.24
N SER A 8 10.34 -23.12 33.35
CA SER A 8 9.73 -23.77 32.17
C SER A 8 8.48 -23.03 31.67
N SER A 9 7.65 -22.54 32.59
CA SER A 9 6.48 -21.69 32.27
C SER A 9 6.88 -20.36 31.63
N PHE A 10 8.02 -19.80 32.05
CA PHE A 10 8.57 -18.57 31.49
C PHE A 10 9.07 -18.76 30.05
N ILE A 11 9.83 -19.83 29.78
CA ILE A 11 10.32 -20.15 28.43
C ILE A 11 9.16 -20.37 27.45
N LEU A 12 8.14 -21.14 27.86
CA LEU A 12 6.92 -21.35 27.07
C LEU A 12 6.21 -20.03 26.73
N SER A 13 6.17 -19.09 27.68
CA SER A 13 5.56 -17.77 27.46
C SER A 13 6.34 -16.93 26.45
N VAL A 14 7.68 -16.98 26.49
CA VAL A 14 8.55 -16.28 25.52
C VAL A 14 8.36 -16.85 24.12
N ILE A 15 8.32 -18.18 23.99
CA ILE A 15 8.09 -18.87 22.72
C ILE A 15 6.71 -18.50 22.14
N ALA A 16 5.67 -18.46 22.97
CA ALA A 16 4.33 -18.06 22.54
C ALA A 16 4.29 -16.61 22.03
N ILE A 17 4.97 -15.68 22.71
CA ILE A 17 5.09 -14.28 22.27
C ILE A 17 5.79 -14.21 20.92
N PHE A 18 6.87 -14.96 20.72
CA PHE A 18 7.61 -15.01 19.45
C PHE A 18 6.72 -15.49 18.29
N PHE A 19 6.02 -16.63 18.45
CA PHE A 19 5.12 -17.13 17.41
C PHE A 19 3.96 -16.18 17.13
N THR A 20 3.37 -15.57 18.16
CA THR A 20 2.30 -14.57 17.98
C THR A 20 2.82 -13.36 17.22
N SER A 21 4.06 -12.95 17.47
CA SER A 21 4.67 -11.81 16.80
C SER A 21 4.89 -12.08 15.32
N ILE A 22 5.46 -13.24 14.99
CA ILE A 22 5.67 -13.66 13.60
C ILE A 22 4.33 -13.73 12.88
N ASN A 23 3.32 -14.36 13.49
CA ASN A 23 2.01 -14.49 12.86
C ASN A 23 1.34 -13.12 12.62
N PHE A 24 1.45 -12.20 13.58
CA PHE A 24 0.92 -10.85 13.42
C PHE A 24 1.62 -10.07 12.30
N LEU A 25 2.95 -10.12 12.24
CA LEU A 25 3.72 -9.49 11.16
C LEU A 25 3.37 -10.10 9.80
N TYR A 26 3.24 -11.43 9.74
CA TYR A 26 2.84 -12.14 8.52
C TYR A 26 1.45 -11.69 8.03
N LEU A 27 0.47 -11.60 8.93
CA LEU A 27 -0.87 -11.14 8.58
C LEU A 27 -0.85 -9.69 8.07
N LEU A 28 -0.09 -8.80 8.70
CA LEU A 28 0.08 -7.42 8.24
C LEU A 28 0.75 -7.35 6.86
N SER A 29 1.81 -8.15 6.64
CA SER A 29 2.48 -8.20 5.34
C SER A 29 1.54 -8.70 4.25
N LYS A 30 0.74 -9.73 4.53
CA LYS A 30 -0.25 -10.26 3.58
C LYS A 30 -1.34 -9.24 3.25
N ASP A 31 -1.87 -8.58 4.27
CA ASP A 31 -2.90 -7.54 4.14
C ASP A 31 -2.40 -6.35 3.31
N ARG A 32 -1.17 -5.89 3.59
CA ARG A 32 -0.48 -4.86 2.80
C ARG A 32 -0.35 -5.23 1.33
N LEU A 33 0.09 -6.45 1.03
CA LEU A 33 0.26 -6.92 -0.35
C LEU A 33 -1.08 -6.96 -1.08
N LEU A 34 -2.13 -7.48 -0.43
CA LEU A 34 -3.49 -7.50 -0.98
C LEU A 34 -4.01 -6.08 -1.26
N LYS A 35 -3.80 -5.14 -0.34
CA LYS A 35 -4.17 -3.74 -0.53
C LYS A 35 -3.44 -3.14 -1.75
N ALA A 36 -2.12 -3.31 -1.82
CA ALA A 36 -1.33 -2.79 -2.93
C ALA A 36 -1.77 -3.38 -4.28
N GLU A 37 -2.04 -4.69 -4.34
CA GLU A 37 -2.54 -5.35 -5.55
C GLU A 37 -3.92 -4.83 -5.97
N ASN A 38 -4.83 -4.61 -5.00
CA ASN A 38 -6.17 -4.11 -5.29
C ASN A 38 -6.14 -2.67 -5.80
N GLU A 39 -5.42 -1.78 -5.11
CA GLU A 39 -5.26 -0.39 -5.56
C GLU A 39 -4.56 -0.32 -6.93
N ARG A 40 -3.56 -1.18 -7.19
CA ARG A 40 -2.92 -1.28 -8.50
C ARG A 40 -3.91 -1.70 -9.59
N LYS A 41 -4.73 -2.74 -9.34
CA LYS A 41 -5.77 -3.18 -10.28
C LYS A 41 -6.77 -2.07 -10.59
N GLU A 42 -7.19 -1.33 -9.56
CA GLU A 42 -8.10 -0.18 -9.71
C GLU A 42 -7.49 0.91 -10.59
N CYS A 43 -6.25 1.35 -10.29
CA CYS A 43 -5.52 2.30 -11.12
C CYS A 43 -5.45 1.86 -12.58
N LEU A 44 -4.99 0.63 -12.83
CA LEU A 44 -4.83 0.10 -14.18
C LEU A 44 -6.16 0.01 -14.92
N SER A 45 -7.24 -0.37 -14.23
CA SER A 45 -8.58 -0.44 -14.81
C SER A 45 -9.05 0.94 -15.26
N VAL A 46 -9.00 1.94 -14.37
CA VAL A 46 -9.43 3.31 -14.67
C VAL A 46 -8.60 3.92 -15.79
N LEU A 47 -7.27 3.80 -15.74
CA LEU A 47 -6.38 4.36 -16.76
C LEU A 47 -6.58 3.68 -18.12
N LYS A 48 -6.75 2.35 -18.15
CA LYS A 48 -7.05 1.61 -19.38
C LYS A 48 -8.38 2.07 -19.98
N GLU A 49 -9.40 2.26 -19.16
CA GLU A 49 -10.69 2.76 -19.61
C GLU A 49 -10.57 4.17 -20.21
N CYS A 50 -9.87 5.07 -19.52
CA CYS A 50 -9.63 6.44 -20.01
C CYS A 50 -8.89 6.44 -21.34
N PHE A 51 -7.79 5.69 -21.44
CA PHE A 51 -7.00 5.56 -22.66
C PHE A 51 -7.82 4.98 -23.82
N SER A 52 -8.55 3.89 -23.58
CA SER A 52 -9.40 3.26 -24.58
C SER A 52 -10.53 4.17 -25.06
N LYS A 53 -11.18 4.90 -24.15
CA LYS A 53 -12.23 5.87 -24.51
C LYS A 53 -11.66 7.02 -25.34
N ALA A 54 -10.48 7.54 -24.96
CA ALA A 54 -9.80 8.61 -25.68
C ALA A 54 -9.45 8.22 -27.12
N ILE A 55 -8.78 7.08 -27.32
CA ILE A 55 -8.37 6.61 -28.66
C ILE A 55 -9.58 6.31 -29.55
N ASN A 56 -10.58 5.60 -29.03
CA ASN A 56 -11.71 5.18 -29.86
C ASN A 56 -12.73 6.31 -30.12
N ARG A 57 -12.56 7.50 -29.52
CA ARG A 57 -13.47 8.65 -29.66
C ARG A 57 -14.93 8.34 -29.31
N VAL A 58 -15.19 7.35 -28.44
CA VAL A 58 -16.54 6.88 -28.10
C VAL A 58 -17.12 7.67 -26.93
N ASN A 59 -18.20 8.44 -27.17
CA ASN A 59 -18.99 9.17 -26.16
C ASN A 59 -18.12 9.81 -25.05
N ILE A 60 -17.12 10.60 -25.44
CA ILE A 60 -16.12 11.06 -24.49
C ILE A 60 -16.63 12.26 -23.68
N ASN A 61 -16.87 12.02 -22.40
CA ASN A 61 -16.93 13.07 -21.40
C ASN A 61 -15.54 13.26 -20.77
N TYR A 62 -14.71 14.12 -21.35
CA TYR A 62 -13.33 14.35 -20.88
C TYR A 62 -13.28 14.87 -19.43
N THR A 63 -14.30 15.61 -18.98
CA THR A 63 -14.39 16.07 -17.60
C THR A 63 -14.53 14.90 -16.62
N GLU A 64 -15.33 13.90 -16.98
CA GLU A 64 -15.49 12.67 -16.19
C GLU A 64 -14.21 11.84 -16.20
N LEU A 65 -13.55 11.72 -17.36
CA LEU A 65 -12.25 11.03 -17.43
C LEU A 65 -11.20 11.69 -16.53
N ASN A 66 -11.10 13.02 -16.58
CA ASN A 66 -10.16 13.76 -15.73
C ASN A 66 -10.47 13.54 -14.25
N SER A 67 -11.74 13.64 -13.84
CA SER A 67 -12.17 13.39 -12.46
C SER A 67 -11.85 11.96 -11.99
N ASN A 68 -12.08 10.96 -12.86
CA ASN A 68 -11.76 9.56 -12.55
C ASN A 68 -10.26 9.37 -12.33
N VAL A 69 -9.41 10.01 -13.15
CA VAL A 69 -7.95 9.97 -12.97
C VAL A 69 -7.52 10.73 -11.71
N GLU A 70 -8.12 11.89 -11.42
CA GLU A 70 -7.84 12.67 -10.21
C GLU A 70 -8.17 11.89 -8.94
N ASN A 71 -9.26 11.12 -8.95
CA ASN A 71 -9.63 10.28 -7.81
C ASN A 71 -8.58 9.21 -7.47
N LEU A 72 -7.76 8.78 -8.44
CA LEU A 72 -6.66 7.85 -8.19
C LEU A 72 -5.57 8.46 -7.29
N CYS A 73 -5.44 9.79 -7.23
CA CYS A 73 -4.50 10.47 -6.35
C CYS A 73 -4.77 10.18 -4.85
N TYR A 74 -5.96 9.69 -4.49
CA TYR A 74 -6.25 9.34 -3.10
C TYR A 74 -5.77 7.94 -2.71
N LEU A 75 -5.40 7.10 -3.68
CA LEU A 75 -4.91 5.75 -3.43
C LEU A 75 -3.53 5.76 -2.77
N SER A 76 -3.32 4.84 -1.84
CA SER A 76 -2.09 4.75 -1.05
C SER A 76 -0.88 4.51 -1.94
N ILE A 77 -0.98 3.64 -2.96
CA ILE A 77 0.14 3.38 -3.88
C ILE A 77 0.59 4.65 -4.59
N ILE A 78 -0.35 5.54 -4.94
CA ILE A 78 -0.06 6.76 -5.69
C ILE A 78 0.62 7.79 -4.80
N ARG A 79 0.04 8.03 -3.61
CA ARG A 79 0.55 9.02 -2.66
C ARG A 79 1.93 8.66 -2.14
N ILE A 80 2.12 7.41 -1.72
CA ILE A 80 3.37 6.95 -1.11
C ILE A 80 4.51 6.95 -2.13
N ASN A 81 4.22 6.62 -3.39
CA ASN A 81 5.22 6.57 -4.45
C ASN A 81 5.36 7.89 -5.23
N ASN A 82 4.69 8.96 -4.77
CA ASN A 82 4.71 10.29 -5.41
C ASN A 82 4.32 10.29 -6.90
N ILE A 83 3.38 9.42 -7.31
CA ILE A 83 2.95 9.25 -8.71
C ILE A 83 1.92 10.31 -9.14
N GLU A 84 1.47 11.16 -8.22
CA GLU A 84 0.48 12.22 -8.48
C GLU A 84 0.89 13.15 -9.64
N ASN A 85 2.18 13.43 -9.79
CA ASN A 85 2.67 14.30 -10.87
C ASN A 85 2.53 13.63 -12.24
N GLU A 86 2.71 12.32 -12.33
CA GLU A 86 2.55 11.54 -13.56
C GLU A 86 1.09 11.37 -13.92
N LEU A 87 0.19 11.25 -12.92
CA LEU A 87 -1.25 11.33 -13.17
C LEU A 87 -1.64 12.70 -13.74
N LYS A 88 -1.13 13.80 -13.16
CA LYS A 88 -1.38 15.16 -13.68
C LYS A 88 -0.84 15.33 -15.10
N LYS A 89 0.36 14.81 -15.40
CA LYS A 89 0.91 14.80 -16.77
C LYS A 89 0.03 14.01 -17.72
N PHE A 90 -0.49 12.86 -17.31
CA PHE A 90 -1.42 12.08 -18.13
C PHE A 90 -2.74 12.83 -18.39
N ILE A 91 -3.30 13.54 -17.39
CA ILE A 91 -4.48 14.40 -17.59
C ILE A 91 -4.18 15.52 -18.60
N LEU A 92 -3.01 16.15 -18.52
CA LEU A 92 -2.59 17.16 -19.49
C LEU A 92 -2.47 16.55 -20.89
N SER A 93 -1.78 15.42 -21.01
CA SER A 93 -1.63 14.67 -22.27
C SER A 93 -2.98 14.26 -22.86
N LEU A 94 -3.94 13.83 -22.02
CA LEU A 94 -5.31 13.52 -22.43
C LEU A 94 -6.04 14.75 -23.00
N ASN A 95 -5.87 15.93 -22.39
CA ASN A 95 -6.42 17.17 -22.91
C ASN A 95 -5.70 17.62 -24.19
N ASP A 96 -4.38 17.52 -24.26
CA ASP A 96 -3.60 17.86 -25.45
C ASP A 96 -3.99 16.96 -26.63
N PHE A 97 -4.22 15.67 -26.37
CA PHE A 97 -4.72 14.72 -27.37
C PHE A 97 -6.13 15.05 -27.83
N LYS A 98 -7.03 15.44 -26.91
CA LYS A 98 -8.38 15.92 -27.24
C LYS A 98 -8.36 17.09 -28.22
N TYR A 99 -7.44 18.03 -28.02
CA TYR A 99 -7.30 19.22 -28.86
C TYR A 99 -6.36 19.01 -30.06
N GLU A 100 -5.98 17.76 -30.34
CA GLU A 100 -5.10 17.37 -31.45
C GLU A 100 -3.74 18.09 -31.44
N ILE A 101 -3.27 18.50 -30.25
CA ILE A 101 -1.96 19.11 -30.03
C ILE A 101 -0.86 18.05 -30.10
N ILE A 102 -1.15 16.85 -29.59
CA ILE A 102 -0.27 15.68 -29.65
C ILE A 102 -0.93 14.56 -30.45
N GLY A 103 -0.10 13.75 -31.10
CA GLY A 103 -0.54 12.54 -31.80
C GLY A 103 -0.72 11.34 -30.86
N GLU A 104 -1.31 10.27 -31.40
CA GLU A 104 -1.57 9.02 -30.67
C GLU A 104 -0.30 8.38 -30.10
N GLU A 105 0.81 8.43 -30.84
CA GLU A 105 2.10 7.86 -30.39
C GLU A 105 2.62 8.54 -29.12
N ALA A 106 2.58 9.88 -29.08
CA ALA A 106 3.00 10.65 -27.91
C ALA A 106 2.08 10.36 -26.71
N PHE A 107 0.76 10.35 -26.94
CA PHE A 107 -0.21 10.03 -25.90
C PHE A 107 -0.04 8.60 -25.35
N ALA A 108 0.20 7.61 -26.22
CA ALA A 108 0.46 6.23 -25.83
C ALA A 108 1.78 6.08 -25.06
N SER A 109 2.80 6.86 -25.42
CA SER A 109 4.06 6.91 -24.67
C SER A 109 3.86 7.42 -23.25
N ASP A 110 3.12 8.51 -23.06
CA ASP A 110 2.82 9.06 -21.73
C ASP A 110 2.01 8.07 -20.87
N TYR A 111 1.01 7.42 -21.49
CA TYR A 111 0.25 6.35 -20.86
C TYR A 111 1.18 5.21 -20.39
N LYS A 112 2.08 4.74 -21.25
CA LYS A 112 3.01 3.65 -20.93
C LYS A 112 3.90 3.98 -19.73
N ILE A 113 4.49 5.18 -19.70
CA ILE A 113 5.35 5.64 -18.59
C ILE A 113 4.59 5.62 -17.27
N LEU A 114 3.34 6.11 -17.26
CA LEU A 114 2.50 6.11 -16.07
C LEU A 114 2.21 4.67 -15.58
N ILE A 115 1.88 3.77 -16.51
CA ILE A 115 1.57 2.37 -16.20
C ILE A 115 2.79 1.66 -15.60
N GLU A 116 3.98 1.86 -16.16
CA GLU A 116 5.23 1.29 -15.63
C GLU A 116 5.47 1.72 -14.18
N LYS A 117 5.30 3.02 -13.87
CA LYS A 117 5.43 3.51 -12.49
C LYS A 117 4.41 2.90 -11.53
N ILE A 118 3.18 2.67 -11.98
CA ILE A 118 2.13 2.04 -11.16
C ILE A 118 2.44 0.56 -10.90
N TYR A 119 3.04 -0.14 -11.87
CA TYR A 119 3.50 -1.51 -11.67
C TYR A 119 4.63 -1.60 -10.65
N ASP A 120 5.60 -0.69 -10.73
CA ASP A 120 6.76 -0.64 -9.83
C ASP A 120 6.41 -0.10 -8.43
N ALA A 121 5.23 0.51 -8.26
CA ALA A 121 4.77 1.06 -7.00
C ALA A 121 4.52 -0.02 -5.94
N GLU A 122 5.05 0.21 -4.74
CA GLU A 122 4.84 -0.62 -3.56
C GLU A 122 4.38 0.19 -2.37
N ILE A 123 3.76 -0.47 -1.39
CA ILE A 123 3.49 0.13 -0.09
C ILE A 123 4.56 -0.39 0.89
N PRO A 124 5.49 0.44 1.38
CA PRO A 124 6.48 0.04 2.37
C PRO A 124 5.80 -0.47 3.64
N PHE A 125 6.39 -1.50 4.26
CA PHE A 125 5.79 -2.13 5.43
C PHE A 125 5.59 -1.14 6.59
N MET A 126 6.56 -0.26 6.85
CA MET A 126 6.46 0.69 7.95
C MET A 126 5.37 1.73 7.71
N GLU A 127 5.26 2.28 6.50
CA GLU A 127 4.17 3.20 6.16
C GLU A 127 2.80 2.54 6.31
N TYR A 128 2.68 1.27 5.89
CA TYR A 128 1.46 0.49 6.13
C TYR A 128 1.20 0.30 7.63
N ALA A 129 2.20 -0.19 8.37
CA ALA A 129 2.06 -0.58 9.76
C ALA A 129 1.77 0.61 10.68
N GLU A 130 2.35 1.78 10.42
CA GLU A 130 2.13 2.99 11.22
C GLU A 130 0.70 3.51 11.14
N GLY A 131 0.04 3.34 9.99
CA GLY A 131 -1.39 3.64 9.81
C GLY A 131 -2.33 2.65 10.52
N HIS A 132 -1.84 1.50 10.97
CA HIS A 132 -2.67 0.48 11.61
C HIS A 132 -2.59 0.56 13.15
N TRP A 133 -3.69 0.97 13.78
CA TRP A 133 -3.86 0.99 15.25
C TRP A 133 -3.51 -0.36 15.92
N GLY A 134 -3.78 -1.47 15.22
CA GLY A 134 -3.40 -2.81 15.67
C GLY A 134 -1.89 -2.98 15.88
N PHE A 135 -1.05 -2.38 15.02
CA PHE A 135 0.40 -2.45 15.14
C PHE A 135 0.92 -1.63 16.33
N LEU A 136 0.36 -0.43 16.54
CA LEU A 136 0.69 0.42 17.69
C LEU A 136 0.39 -0.30 19.02
N ASN A 137 -0.79 -0.91 19.12
CA ASN A 137 -1.16 -1.68 20.31
C ASN A 137 -0.31 -2.92 20.50
N PHE A 138 -0.04 -3.65 19.42
CA PHE A 138 0.83 -4.81 19.44
C PHE A 138 2.23 -4.43 19.94
N LYS A 139 2.83 -3.36 19.40
CA LYS A 139 4.14 -2.82 19.82
C LYS A 139 4.15 -2.47 21.30
N ASN A 140 3.14 -1.77 21.80
CA ASN A 140 3.01 -1.40 23.22
C ASN A 140 2.87 -2.63 24.13
N LYS A 141 2.07 -3.62 23.70
CA LYS A 141 1.83 -4.85 24.47
C LYS A 141 3.10 -5.69 24.56
N ILE A 142 3.85 -5.81 23.47
CA ILE A 142 5.15 -6.48 23.44
C ILE A 142 6.16 -5.77 24.33
N LYS A 143 6.25 -4.43 24.26
CA LYS A 143 7.12 -3.65 25.14
C LYS A 143 6.82 -3.92 26.62
N GLY A 144 5.54 -3.91 27.00
CA GLY A 144 5.11 -4.22 28.36
C GLY A 144 5.43 -5.66 28.80
N CYS A 145 5.36 -6.63 27.88
CA CYS A 145 5.81 -8.01 28.14
C CYS A 145 7.31 -8.08 28.40
N PHE A 146 8.14 -7.42 27.58
CA PHE A 146 9.59 -7.39 27.77
C PHE A 146 10.01 -6.71 29.07
N GLU A 147 9.36 -5.61 29.46
CA GLU A 147 9.64 -4.94 30.75
C GLU A 147 9.35 -5.85 31.95
N LYS A 148 8.24 -6.60 31.92
CA LYS A 148 7.90 -7.60 32.95
C LYS A 148 8.92 -8.73 32.99
N ILE A 149 9.36 -9.21 31.84
CA ILE A 149 10.42 -10.21 31.70
C ILE A 149 11.74 -9.71 32.31
N LYS A 150 12.16 -8.49 31.93
CA LYS A 150 13.41 -7.87 32.43
C LYS A 150 13.39 -7.73 33.95
N LYS A 151 12.29 -7.24 34.55
CA LYS A 151 12.14 -7.17 36.01
C LYS A 151 12.28 -8.53 36.69
N LYS A 152 11.77 -9.61 36.07
CA LYS A 152 11.86 -10.98 36.62
C LYS A 152 13.26 -11.59 36.55
N ILE A 153 14.09 -11.17 35.59
CA ILE A 153 15.45 -11.67 35.38
C ILE A 153 16.47 -10.85 36.21
N PHE A 154 16.31 -9.52 36.30
CA PHE A 154 17.30 -8.62 36.91
C PHE A 154 17.02 -8.23 38.38
N ASN A 155 15.81 -8.44 38.92
CA ASN A 155 15.54 -8.27 40.36
C ASN A 155 15.65 -9.60 41.13
N LYS A 156 16.55 -10.48 40.71
CA LYS A 156 16.82 -11.77 41.34
C LYS A 156 18.25 -11.82 41.84
#